data_AF-A0A6A6L182-F1
#
_entry.id   AF-A0A6A6L182-F1
#
_cell.length_a   1.000
_cell.length_b   1.000
_cell.length_c   1.000
_cell.angle_alpha   90.00
_cell.angle_beta   90.00
_cell.angle_gamma   90.00
#
_symmetry.space_group_name_H-M   'P 1'
#
loop_
_entity.id
_entity.type
_entity.pdbx_description
1 polymer ?
#
loop_
_entity_poly.entity_id
_entity_poly.type
_entity_poly.pdbx_seq_one_letter_code
_entity_poly.pdbx_strand_id
1 'polypeptide(L)'
;MPSDTSTETRKLTKPHTTAAPPPEQEHLPCPRCDSTNTKFCYYNNYNFSQPRHFCKSCRRYWTHGGTLRDIPVGGGTRKNAKRSRTAATITATAADNFSFPATPVLVPLMTNQGTSVQFGCGGGGGHGKDSGSSTTEAFPPIGIGVTHSRLANNLPSAKETIELCQQKGFQKIRLYKPHIDALEALKHSGMEVILGVANEDIVQVAFAKGFAQNWVNTYVKPYKTILGFTMIAVGHGISPGDKLAEALLPAMQVLKDALYNADPDLSAIYLTTPFQLNWLSQSYPPSAGTFDPKFLLTIQPIVEFLEQHSPFLLCDLYPYYAYKNNPDYKNISLDYALLSSSNVIVQDGGTGYTNMLDGLIDAFMSAMEKIGVTNVKVYVSETGWPISPGIELATPQNAETYIANVFKRLKAAAKSPKSQWPSQIFIYNLFLQNKAVGEQRNFGLFYPNKKPIYY
;
A
#
# COMPACT_ATOMS: atom_id res chain seq x y z
N MET A 1 4.80 -82.15 -30.83
CA MET A 1 6.21 -81.97 -31.24
C MET A 1 6.24 -81.66 -32.72
N PRO A 2 6.98 -80.65 -33.19
CA PRO A 2 7.41 -79.40 -32.53
C PRO A 2 6.88 -78.16 -33.31
N SER A 3 6.51 -77.03 -32.67
CA SER A 3 7.32 -75.89 -32.18
C SER A 3 7.34 -74.73 -33.19
N ASP A 4 6.77 -73.56 -32.83
CA ASP A 4 7.47 -72.33 -32.33
C ASP A 4 8.01 -71.49 -33.51
N THR A 5 7.97 -70.15 -33.59
CA THR A 5 7.62 -69.06 -32.67
C THR A 5 7.53 -67.75 -33.47
N SER A 6 6.63 -66.86 -33.00
CA SER A 6 6.71 -65.39 -32.91
C SER A 6 7.36 -64.51 -34.00
N THR A 7 6.50 -63.65 -34.55
CA THR A 7 6.77 -62.40 -35.28
C THR A 7 7.52 -61.34 -34.44
N GLU A 8 8.68 -60.90 -34.92
CA GLU A 8 9.36 -59.66 -34.51
C GLU A 8 8.77 -58.44 -35.22
N THR A 9 8.42 -57.39 -34.46
CA THR A 9 8.08 -56.07 -35.02
C THR A 9 9.17 -55.06 -34.65
N ARG A 10 9.75 -54.48 -35.69
CA ARG A 10 10.89 -53.56 -35.71
C ARG A 10 10.54 -52.22 -35.04
N LYS A 11 11.19 -51.91 -33.90
CA LYS A 11 11.23 -50.57 -33.29
C LYS A 11 12.17 -49.66 -34.09
N LEU A 12 11.70 -48.46 -34.42
CA LEU A 12 12.49 -47.40 -35.05
C LEU A 12 13.36 -46.70 -34.00
N THR A 13 14.68 -46.73 -34.21
CA THR A 13 15.73 -46.08 -33.41
C THR A 13 15.75 -44.57 -33.68
N LYS A 14 15.76 -43.75 -32.62
CA LYS A 14 16.20 -42.33 -32.67
C LYS A 14 17.72 -42.26 -32.41
N PRO A 15 18.46 -41.29 -33.00
CA PRO A 15 19.91 -41.23 -32.89
C PRO A 15 20.36 -40.78 -31.50
N HIS A 16 21.43 -41.42 -31.00
CA HIS A 16 22.23 -41.00 -29.87
C HIS A 16 22.98 -39.69 -30.20
N THR A 17 22.61 -38.59 -29.55
CA THR A 17 23.57 -37.53 -29.23
C THR A 17 24.11 -37.80 -27.84
N THR A 18 25.42 -38.03 -27.76
CA THR A 18 26.21 -38.15 -26.53
C THR A 18 26.13 -36.84 -25.74
N ALA A 19 25.23 -36.79 -24.76
CA ALA A 19 25.24 -35.77 -23.71
C ALA A 19 25.90 -36.36 -22.47
N ALA A 20 26.80 -35.59 -21.86
CA ALA A 20 27.43 -35.89 -20.59
C ALA A 20 26.40 -36.28 -19.51
N PRO A 21 26.76 -37.13 -18.53
CA PRO A 21 25.85 -37.48 -17.45
C PRO A 21 25.35 -36.20 -16.74
N PRO A 22 24.09 -36.16 -16.29
CA PRO A 22 23.56 -35.02 -15.52
C PRO A 22 24.45 -34.81 -14.28
N PRO A 23 24.72 -33.56 -13.87
CA PRO A 23 25.49 -33.30 -12.67
C PRO A 23 24.83 -33.99 -11.48
N GLU A 24 25.62 -34.82 -10.82
CA GLU A 24 25.27 -35.57 -9.62
C GLU A 24 24.64 -34.59 -8.60
N GLN A 25 23.41 -34.86 -8.17
CA GLN A 25 22.70 -34.01 -7.23
C GLN A 25 23.52 -33.92 -5.94
N GLU A 26 24.02 -32.73 -5.59
CA GLU A 26 24.75 -32.48 -4.35
C GLU A 26 23.98 -33.08 -3.16
N HIS A 27 24.57 -34.11 -2.54
CA HIS A 27 24.03 -34.77 -1.36
C HIS A 27 24.21 -33.85 -0.15
N LEU A 28 23.34 -32.86 -0.02
CA LEU A 28 23.39 -31.89 1.05
C LEU A 28 23.03 -32.54 2.40
N PRO A 29 23.83 -32.33 3.46
CA PRO A 29 23.58 -32.89 4.77
C PRO A 29 22.32 -32.29 5.39
N CYS A 30 21.56 -33.10 6.13
CA CYS A 30 20.37 -32.62 6.81
C CYS A 30 20.77 -31.64 7.93
N PRO A 31 20.31 -30.39 7.94
CA PRO A 31 20.69 -29.39 8.95
C PRO A 31 20.12 -29.64 10.35
N ARG A 32 19.47 -30.80 10.58
CA ARG A 32 18.91 -31.21 11.87
C ARG A 32 19.66 -32.35 12.55
N CYS A 33 20.36 -33.18 11.77
CA CYS A 33 21.04 -34.36 12.29
C CYS A 33 22.33 -34.69 11.54
N ASP A 34 22.78 -33.77 10.67
CA ASP A 34 23.97 -33.84 9.82
C ASP A 34 24.10 -35.10 8.96
N SER A 35 23.02 -35.88 8.84
CA SER A 35 23.03 -37.08 8.03
C SER A 35 23.03 -36.73 6.55
N THR A 36 23.95 -37.33 5.81
CA THR A 36 24.05 -37.28 4.33
C THR A 36 22.97 -38.12 3.63
N ASN A 37 22.18 -38.89 4.38
CA ASN A 37 21.09 -39.71 3.84
C ASN A 37 19.82 -38.88 3.61
N THR A 38 19.93 -37.90 2.72
CA THR A 38 18.84 -37.04 2.27
C THR A 38 18.45 -37.38 0.83
N LYS A 39 17.18 -37.12 0.49
CA LYS A 39 16.64 -37.31 -0.86
C LYS A 39 15.92 -36.04 -1.29
N PHE A 40 16.25 -35.53 -2.48
CA PHE A 40 15.45 -34.50 -3.12
C PHE A 40 14.01 -34.99 -3.37
N CYS A 41 13.03 -34.13 -3.11
CA CYS A 41 11.61 -34.46 -3.28
C CYS A 41 11.01 -33.68 -4.46
N TYR A 42 10.96 -32.36 -4.37
CA TYR A 42 10.40 -31.47 -5.38
C TYR A 42 10.82 -30.02 -5.10
N TYR A 43 10.73 -29.15 -6.10
CA TYR A 43 10.88 -27.70 -5.94
C TYR A 43 9.60 -27.09 -5.38
N ASN A 44 9.73 -26.08 -4.53
CA ASN A 44 8.57 -25.37 -3.98
C ASN A 44 7.81 -24.61 -5.10
N ASN A 45 6.51 -24.82 -5.23
CA ASN A 45 5.67 -24.17 -6.26
C ASN A 45 5.63 -22.63 -6.15
N TYR A 46 6.01 -22.09 -5.00
CA TYR A 46 6.05 -20.64 -4.75
C TYR A 46 7.44 -20.02 -5.01
N ASN A 47 8.49 -20.83 -5.20
CA ASN A 47 9.84 -20.38 -5.53
C ASN A 47 10.69 -21.56 -6.07
N PHE A 48 10.96 -21.58 -7.37
CA PHE A 48 11.73 -22.65 -8.03
C PHE A 48 13.21 -22.72 -7.60
N SER A 49 13.73 -21.71 -6.89
CA SER A 49 15.09 -21.70 -6.33
C SER A 49 15.17 -22.35 -4.94
N GLN A 50 14.08 -22.91 -4.41
CA GLN A 50 14.03 -23.54 -3.08
C GLN A 50 13.71 -25.04 -3.14
N PRO A 51 14.72 -25.92 -3.28
CA PRO A 51 14.51 -27.36 -3.33
C PRO A 51 14.16 -27.94 -1.94
N ARG A 52 13.13 -28.80 -1.89
CA ARG A 52 12.75 -29.55 -0.69
C ARG A 52 13.38 -30.94 -0.67
N HIS A 53 13.91 -31.30 0.49
CA HIS A 53 14.59 -32.56 0.74
C HIS A 53 13.93 -33.30 1.90
N PHE A 54 14.00 -34.63 1.88
CA PHE A 54 13.60 -35.50 2.98
C PHE A 54 14.82 -36.23 3.54
N CYS A 55 15.05 -36.12 4.85
CA CYS A 55 16.10 -36.88 5.52
C CYS A 55 15.55 -38.23 5.99
N LYS A 56 16.17 -39.33 5.56
CA LYS A 56 15.75 -40.68 5.96
C LYS A 56 16.10 -41.00 7.42
N SER A 57 17.16 -40.39 7.95
CA SER A 57 17.64 -40.64 9.32
C SER A 57 16.73 -40.01 10.38
N CYS A 58 16.36 -38.74 10.24
CA CYS A 58 15.44 -38.08 11.18
C CYS A 58 13.96 -38.09 10.73
N ARG A 59 13.67 -38.61 9.53
CA ARG A 59 12.32 -38.67 8.91
C ARG A 59 11.62 -37.30 8.85
N ARG A 60 12.35 -36.25 8.50
CA ARG A 60 11.82 -34.88 8.39
C ARG A 60 12.16 -34.25 7.04
N TYR A 61 11.25 -33.38 6.59
CA TYR A 61 11.47 -32.52 5.44
C TYR A 61 12.22 -31.25 5.83
N TRP A 62 13.07 -30.75 4.94
CA TRP A 62 13.78 -29.49 5.09
C TRP A 62 13.92 -28.80 3.72
N THR A 63 14.21 -27.50 3.72
CA THR A 63 14.35 -26.68 2.50
C THR A 63 15.74 -26.10 2.47
N HIS A 64 16.44 -26.24 1.35
CA HIS A 64 17.78 -25.68 1.21
C HIS A 64 17.71 -24.15 1.16
N GLY A 65 18.56 -23.47 1.94
CA GLY A 65 18.54 -22.01 2.09
C GLY A 65 17.32 -21.42 2.82
N GLY A 66 16.46 -22.27 3.42
CA GLY A 66 15.28 -21.84 4.18
C GLY A 66 15.47 -21.88 5.70
N THR A 67 14.68 -21.11 6.45
CA THR A 67 14.72 -21.08 7.92
C THR A 67 14.17 -22.39 8.52
N LEU A 68 14.92 -23.01 9.42
CA LEU A 68 14.47 -24.19 10.16
C LEU A 68 13.45 -23.76 11.23
N ARG A 69 12.30 -24.44 11.28
CA ARG A 69 11.34 -24.31 12.39
C ARG A 69 11.79 -25.23 13.53
N ASP A 70 11.82 -24.70 14.76
CA ASP A 70 12.07 -25.48 15.98
C ASP A 70 10.89 -26.39 16.28
N ILE A 71 11.06 -27.67 15.96
CA ILE A 71 10.12 -28.73 16.28
C ILE A 71 10.97 -29.88 16.85
N PRO A 72 10.72 -30.33 18.09
CA PRO A 72 11.52 -31.37 18.74
C PRO A 72 11.71 -32.62 17.87
N VAL A 73 12.90 -33.23 17.99
CA VAL A 73 13.26 -34.46 17.28
C VAL A 73 12.55 -35.63 17.97
N GLY A 74 11.71 -36.35 17.21
CA GLY A 74 10.90 -37.47 17.71
C GLY A 74 9.41 -37.16 17.69
N GLY A 75 8.64 -37.93 16.92
CA GLY A 75 7.18 -37.81 16.90
C GLY A 75 6.56 -38.22 15.57
N GLY A 76 6.34 -39.53 15.42
CA GLY A 76 5.33 -40.14 14.56
C GLY A 76 4.86 -41.38 15.31
N THR A 77 3.59 -41.51 15.70
CA THR A 77 2.54 -42.10 14.87
C THR A 77 1.19 -41.82 15.56
N ARG A 78 0.16 -41.39 14.82
CA ARG A 78 -1.16 -41.10 15.39
C ARG A 78 -1.86 -42.39 15.83
N LYS A 79 -2.29 -42.47 17.10
CA LYS A 79 -3.37 -43.37 17.57
C LYS A 79 -4.49 -42.52 18.18
N ASN A 80 -5.73 -42.89 17.86
CA ASN A 80 -6.98 -42.24 18.25
C ASN A 80 -7.23 -42.25 19.77
N ALA A 81 -7.68 -41.13 20.36
CA ALA A 81 -8.50 -41.07 21.58
C ALA A 81 -9.19 -39.69 21.77
N LYS A 82 -10.40 -39.69 22.35
CA LYS A 82 -11.34 -38.57 22.59
C LYS A 82 -11.09 -37.82 23.93
N ARG A 83 -11.60 -36.56 24.01
CA ARG A 83 -11.91 -35.69 25.20
C ARG A 83 -10.68 -35.21 26.03
N SER A 84 -10.59 -34.04 26.69
CA SER A 84 -11.46 -32.93 27.14
C SER A 84 -10.60 -31.67 27.44
N ARG A 85 -11.25 -30.51 27.68
CA ARG A 85 -10.83 -29.15 28.15
C ARG A 85 -9.60 -29.13 29.10
N THR A 86 -8.70 -28.11 29.12
CA THR A 86 -8.89 -26.72 29.63
C THR A 86 -7.78 -25.75 29.17
N ALA A 87 -7.97 -24.45 29.44
CA ALA A 87 -7.29 -23.24 28.94
C ALA A 87 -5.79 -23.02 29.25
N ALA A 88 -5.09 -22.30 28.35
CA ALA A 88 -4.05 -21.30 28.66
C ALA A 88 -3.66 -20.48 27.39
N THR A 89 -3.66 -19.16 27.57
CA THR A 89 -2.84 -18.09 26.99
C THR A 89 -2.19 -18.29 25.61
N ILE A 90 -2.63 -17.52 24.61
CA ILE A 90 -1.96 -17.37 23.31
C ILE A 90 -1.41 -15.95 23.18
N THR A 91 -0.09 -15.81 23.26
CA THR A 91 0.67 -14.73 22.64
C THR A 91 0.65 -14.96 21.13
N ALA A 92 -0.14 -14.17 20.40
CA ALA A 92 -0.17 -14.19 18.95
C ALA A 92 0.87 -13.21 18.39
N THR A 93 2.00 -13.75 17.91
CA THR A 93 2.86 -13.05 16.96
C THR A 93 2.28 -13.27 15.56
N ALA A 94 1.45 -12.35 15.10
CA ALA A 94 1.04 -12.28 13.71
C ALA A 94 2.23 -11.78 12.88
N ALA A 95 2.76 -12.65 12.02
CA ALA A 95 3.72 -12.28 11.00
C ALA A 95 2.91 -11.93 9.73
N ASP A 96 2.89 -10.65 9.39
CA ASP A 96 2.22 -10.15 8.19
C ASP A 96 2.98 -10.59 6.93
N ASN A 97 2.38 -11.52 6.18
CA ASN A 97 2.77 -11.87 4.83
C ASN A 97 1.97 -11.01 3.85
N PHE A 98 2.55 -9.90 3.40
CA PHE A 98 2.02 -9.15 2.27
C PHE A 98 2.42 -9.84 0.96
N SER A 99 1.45 -10.44 0.28
CA SER A 99 1.54 -10.83 -1.14
C SER A 99 0.40 -10.14 -1.87
N PHE A 100 0.74 -9.23 -2.79
CA PHE A 100 -0.22 -8.60 -3.69
C PHE A 100 -0.74 -9.63 -4.70
N PRO A 101 -2.07 -9.84 -4.83
CA PRO A 101 -2.59 -10.51 -6.01
C PRO A 101 -2.52 -9.55 -7.21
N ALA A 102 -1.90 -10.00 -8.30
CA ALA A 102 -1.90 -9.28 -9.57
C ALA A 102 -3.30 -9.35 -10.18
N THR A 103 -4.02 -8.23 -10.18
CA THR A 103 -5.16 -8.02 -11.09
C THR A 103 -4.60 -7.59 -12.45
N PRO A 104 -4.94 -8.27 -13.56
CA PRO A 104 -4.45 -7.88 -14.87
C PRO A 104 -5.05 -6.53 -15.26
N VAL A 105 -4.18 -5.54 -15.49
CA VAL A 105 -4.53 -4.31 -16.21
C VAL A 105 -4.67 -4.70 -17.67
N LEU A 106 -5.88 -4.65 -18.22
CA LEU A 106 -6.13 -4.89 -19.63
C LEU A 106 -5.89 -3.61 -20.43
N VAL A 107 -5.13 -3.73 -21.52
CA VAL A 107 -4.72 -2.66 -22.44
C VAL A 107 -5.44 -2.83 -23.80
N PRO A 108 -5.75 -1.75 -24.55
CA PRO A 108 -6.15 -1.88 -25.95
C PRO A 108 -4.98 -1.68 -26.92
N LEU A 109 -4.99 -2.50 -27.97
CA LEU A 109 -4.17 -2.39 -29.18
C LEU A 109 -4.51 -1.10 -29.94
N MET A 110 -3.49 -0.32 -30.32
CA MET A 110 -3.69 0.91 -31.09
C MET A 110 -4.16 0.59 -32.53
N THR A 111 -5.32 1.10 -32.92
CA THR A 111 -5.68 1.31 -34.32
C THR A 111 -5.72 2.81 -34.60
N ASN A 112 -4.80 3.22 -35.47
CA ASN A 112 -4.64 4.57 -35.95
C ASN A 112 -5.67 4.83 -37.06
N GLN A 113 -6.53 5.83 -36.93
CA GLN A 113 -7.12 6.54 -38.07
C GLN A 113 -7.64 7.90 -37.62
N GLY A 114 -7.02 8.94 -38.18
CA GLY A 114 -7.30 10.32 -37.83
C GLY A 114 -8.57 10.86 -38.46
N THR A 115 -9.05 11.97 -37.92
CA THR A 115 -9.70 13.02 -38.69
C THR A 115 -9.72 14.32 -37.89
N SER A 116 -9.36 15.38 -38.60
CA SER A 116 -9.29 16.79 -38.20
C SER A 116 -10.65 17.43 -38.05
N VAL A 117 -10.85 18.31 -37.05
CA VAL A 117 -11.70 19.51 -37.20
C VAL A 117 -11.15 20.67 -36.35
N GLN A 118 -11.15 21.85 -36.97
CA GLN A 118 -10.58 23.13 -36.57
C GLN A 118 -11.60 24.08 -35.90
N PHE A 119 -11.05 24.91 -35.00
CA PHE A 119 -11.33 26.32 -34.63
C PHE A 119 -12.66 26.78 -34.01
N GLY A 120 -12.49 27.65 -33.00
CA GLY A 120 -13.44 28.68 -32.59
C GLY A 120 -13.03 29.44 -31.32
N CYS A 121 -12.18 30.48 -31.46
CA CYS A 121 -11.96 31.49 -30.42
C CYS A 121 -13.14 32.46 -30.35
N GLY A 122 -13.51 32.92 -29.15
CA GLY A 122 -14.43 34.04 -28.95
C GLY A 122 -14.41 34.53 -27.51
N GLY A 123 -13.72 35.65 -27.27
CA GLY A 123 -13.75 36.37 -26.00
C GLY A 123 -14.93 37.35 -25.91
N GLY A 124 -15.30 37.71 -24.69
CA GLY A 124 -16.28 38.75 -24.40
C GLY A 124 -16.49 38.91 -22.90
N GLY A 125 -15.98 40.01 -22.34
CA GLY A 125 -16.16 40.38 -20.94
C GLY A 125 -17.54 40.97 -20.66
N GLY A 126 -18.00 40.81 -19.41
CA GLY A 126 -19.20 41.44 -18.88
C GLY A 126 -19.09 41.56 -17.36
N HIS A 127 -19.06 42.79 -16.86
CA HIS A 127 -19.18 43.12 -15.44
C HIS A 127 -20.62 42.86 -14.97
N GLY A 128 -20.77 42.10 -13.88
CA GLY A 128 -21.99 41.97 -13.11
C GLY A 128 -21.64 41.86 -11.63
N LYS A 129 -22.06 42.85 -10.84
CA LYS A 129 -21.96 42.85 -9.38
C LYS A 129 -23.07 41.95 -8.84
N ASP A 130 -22.71 40.83 -8.23
CA ASP A 130 -23.61 40.10 -7.33
C ASP A 130 -22.96 39.94 -5.97
N SER A 131 -23.51 40.67 -5.01
CA SER A 131 -23.29 40.53 -3.58
C SER A 131 -24.01 39.27 -3.09
N GLY A 132 -23.31 38.15 -3.12
CA GLY A 132 -23.69 36.92 -2.44
C GLY A 132 -22.57 36.52 -1.48
N SER A 133 -22.84 36.54 -0.18
CA SER A 133 -21.99 35.96 0.85
C SER A 133 -21.91 34.44 0.65
N SER A 134 -21.10 34.00 -0.30
CA SER A 134 -20.65 32.62 -0.40
C SER A 134 -19.53 32.46 0.61
N THR A 135 -19.83 31.85 1.75
CA THR A 135 -18.80 31.19 2.55
C THR A 135 -18.34 29.98 1.75
N THR A 136 -17.50 30.22 0.75
CA THR A 136 -16.69 29.17 0.14
C THR A 136 -15.90 28.54 1.27
N GLU A 137 -16.25 27.31 1.66
CA GLU A 137 -15.44 26.52 2.58
C GLU A 137 -14.00 26.56 2.06
N ALA A 138 -13.13 27.22 2.81
CA ALA A 138 -11.74 27.38 2.41
C ALA A 138 -11.11 25.97 2.36
N PHE A 139 -10.58 25.60 1.20
CA PHE A 139 -9.84 24.34 1.05
C PHE A 139 -8.70 24.30 2.08
N PRO A 140 -8.49 23.17 2.80
CA PRO A 140 -7.39 23.08 3.76
C PRO A 140 -6.05 23.42 3.08
N PRO A 141 -5.19 24.24 3.71
CA PRO A 141 -3.96 24.70 3.06
C PRO A 141 -3.11 23.50 2.62
N ILE A 142 -2.60 23.52 1.39
CA ILE A 142 -1.72 22.46 0.89
C ILE A 142 -0.33 22.69 1.46
N GLY A 143 0.21 21.64 2.07
CA GLY A 143 1.56 21.65 2.65
C GLY A 143 2.40 20.50 2.11
N ILE A 144 3.70 20.56 2.38
CA ILE A 144 4.58 19.42 2.10
C ILE A 144 4.41 18.40 3.23
N GLY A 145 3.82 17.25 2.91
CA GLY A 145 3.56 16.16 3.86
C GLY A 145 4.54 15.01 3.74
N VAL A 146 4.87 14.37 4.88
CA VAL A 146 5.69 13.16 4.94
C VAL A 146 5.08 12.15 5.91
N THR A 147 5.26 10.86 5.64
CA THR A 147 4.89 9.81 6.58
C THR A 147 6.04 9.48 7.52
N HIS A 148 5.73 9.06 8.75
CA HIS A 148 6.71 8.55 9.69
C HIS A 148 6.31 7.15 10.20
N SER A 149 6.68 6.14 9.41
CA SER A 149 6.62 4.73 9.82
C SER A 149 7.79 4.40 10.77
N ARG A 150 7.52 3.51 11.74
CA ARG A 150 8.49 3.00 12.73
C ARG A 150 8.70 1.49 12.64
N LEU A 151 8.63 0.95 11.42
CA LEU A 151 9.01 -0.44 11.09
C LEU A 151 10.54 -0.60 10.99
N ALA A 152 11.25 -0.12 12.01
CA ALA A 152 12.69 -0.17 12.12
C ALA A 152 13.16 -0.07 13.58
N ASN A 153 14.34 -0.58 13.88
CA ASN A 153 14.94 -0.54 15.23
C ASN A 153 16.19 0.34 15.33
N ASN A 154 16.48 1.13 14.31
CA ASN A 154 17.66 1.99 14.20
C ASN A 154 17.33 3.44 13.84
N LEU A 155 16.08 3.86 14.01
CA LEU A 155 15.62 5.22 13.71
C LEU A 155 16.15 6.23 14.74
N PRO A 156 16.30 7.51 14.37
CA PRO A 156 16.51 8.59 15.33
C PRO A 156 15.43 8.63 16.40
N SER A 157 15.70 9.37 17.47
CA SER A 157 14.66 9.69 18.46
C SER A 157 13.50 10.49 17.82
N ALA A 158 12.33 10.48 18.46
CA ALA A 158 11.19 11.27 18.01
C ALA A 158 11.55 12.77 17.91
N LYS A 159 12.27 13.31 18.90
CA LYS A 159 12.74 14.70 18.90
C LYS A 159 13.61 15.01 17.68
N GLU A 160 14.66 14.23 17.45
CA GLU A 160 15.54 14.43 16.28
C GLU A 160 14.80 14.26 14.95
N THR A 161 13.78 13.41 14.92
CA THR A 161 12.93 13.20 13.75
C THR A 161 12.11 14.45 13.44
N ILE A 162 11.45 15.05 14.44
CA ILE A 162 10.66 16.28 14.24
C ILE A 162 11.56 17.47 13.91
N GLU A 163 12.72 17.60 14.57
CA GLU A 163 13.72 18.63 14.24
C GLU A 163 14.19 18.51 12.79
N LEU A 164 14.45 17.30 12.30
CA LEU A 164 14.78 17.06 10.90
C LEU A 164 13.62 17.48 9.98
N CYS A 165 12.38 17.13 10.33
CA CYS A 165 11.21 17.52 9.54
C CYS A 165 11.10 19.05 9.38
N GLN A 166 11.26 19.78 10.48
CA GLN A 166 11.25 21.24 10.48
C GLN A 166 12.41 21.82 9.67
N GLN A 167 13.63 21.29 9.85
CA GLN A 167 14.81 21.71 9.09
C GLN A 167 14.63 21.54 7.58
N LYS A 168 13.89 20.49 7.17
CA LYS A 168 13.62 20.17 5.77
C LYS A 168 12.34 20.82 5.22
N GLY A 169 11.63 21.60 6.03
CA GLY A 169 10.45 22.34 5.62
C GLY A 169 9.19 21.48 5.42
N PHE A 170 9.13 20.30 6.04
CA PHE A 170 7.89 19.53 6.10
C PHE A 170 6.90 20.27 7.00
N GLN A 171 5.70 20.46 6.48
CA GLN A 171 4.61 21.18 7.17
C GLN A 171 3.59 20.21 7.76
N LYS A 172 3.52 18.98 7.22
CA LYS A 172 2.56 17.97 7.65
C LYS A 172 3.25 16.64 7.90
N ILE A 173 2.75 15.89 8.88
CA ILE A 173 3.23 14.55 9.20
C ILE A 173 2.06 13.58 9.35
N ARG A 174 2.21 12.38 8.80
CA ARG A 174 1.31 11.25 9.07
C ARG A 174 2.00 10.27 10.01
N LEU A 175 1.36 10.01 11.15
CA LEU A 175 1.75 8.97 12.10
C LEU A 175 0.82 7.77 11.94
N TYR A 176 1.36 6.55 11.94
CA TYR A 176 0.54 5.32 11.80
C TYR A 176 -0.08 4.85 13.11
N LYS A 177 0.50 5.26 14.22
CA LYS A 177 0.08 4.90 15.59
C LYS A 177 0.26 6.12 16.49
N PRO A 178 -0.50 6.23 17.59
CA PRO A 178 -0.43 7.37 18.50
C PRO A 178 0.74 7.23 19.49
N HIS A 179 1.95 7.26 18.96
CA HIS A 179 3.17 7.20 19.77
C HIS A 179 3.31 8.46 20.63
N ILE A 180 3.24 8.31 21.96
CA ILE A 180 3.34 9.44 22.90
C ILE A 180 4.65 10.20 22.72
N ASP A 181 5.79 9.52 22.52
CA ASP A 181 7.08 10.19 22.29
C ASP A 181 7.07 11.06 21.02
N ALA A 182 6.35 10.65 19.97
CA ALA A 182 6.17 11.46 18.77
C ALA A 182 5.23 12.65 18.99
N LEU A 183 4.10 12.45 19.70
CA LEU A 183 3.17 13.52 20.03
C LEU A 183 3.81 14.59 20.93
N GLU A 184 4.60 14.16 21.91
CA GLU A 184 5.40 15.03 22.77
C GLU A 184 6.44 15.82 21.97
N ALA A 185 7.17 15.16 21.05
CA ALA A 185 8.14 15.83 20.18
C ALA A 185 7.50 16.81 19.19
N LEU A 186 6.24 16.58 18.80
CA LEU A 186 5.49 17.46 17.89
C LEU A 186 4.99 18.74 18.56
N LYS A 187 4.99 18.82 19.90
CA LYS A 187 4.52 20.02 20.62
C LYS A 187 5.28 21.25 20.13
N HIS A 188 4.54 22.29 19.76
CA HIS A 188 5.09 23.54 19.24
C HIS A 188 5.89 23.41 17.93
N SER A 189 5.81 22.26 17.23
CA SER A 189 6.48 22.10 15.95
C SER A 189 5.87 22.95 14.82
N GLY A 190 4.60 23.34 15.00
CA GLY A 190 3.78 24.00 13.98
C GLY A 190 3.32 23.06 12.87
N MET A 191 3.66 21.76 12.93
CA MET A 191 3.28 20.79 11.91
C MET A 191 1.83 20.34 12.11
N GLU A 192 1.12 20.17 11.00
CA GLU A 192 -0.19 19.52 10.98
C GLU A 192 -0.04 17.99 11.03
N VAL A 193 -0.94 17.33 11.74
CA VAL A 193 -0.82 15.90 12.05
C VAL A 193 -2.03 15.13 11.54
N ILE A 194 -1.76 14.09 10.74
CA ILE A 194 -2.68 12.96 10.56
C ILE A 194 -2.29 11.87 11.56
N LEU A 195 -3.20 11.57 12.49
CA LEU A 195 -2.97 10.58 13.55
C LEU A 195 -3.63 9.25 13.20
N GLY A 196 -2.84 8.17 13.12
CA GLY A 196 -3.34 6.84 12.83
C GLY A 196 -3.88 6.13 14.08
N VAL A 197 -5.02 5.45 13.92
CA VAL A 197 -5.45 4.38 14.84
C VAL A 197 -4.73 3.10 14.42
N ALA A 198 -4.02 2.48 15.36
CA ALA A 198 -3.29 1.25 15.10
C ALA A 198 -4.23 0.12 14.71
N ASN A 199 -3.83 -0.75 13.76
CA ASN A 199 -4.68 -1.85 13.28
C ASN A 199 -5.13 -2.78 14.42
N GLU A 200 -4.27 -3.00 15.41
CA GLU A 200 -4.57 -3.80 16.62
C GLU A 200 -5.63 -3.18 17.55
N ASP A 201 -5.89 -1.87 17.44
CA ASP A 201 -6.85 -1.15 18.28
C ASP A 201 -8.23 -1.03 17.64
N ILE A 202 -8.36 -1.17 16.31
CA ILE A 202 -9.60 -0.85 15.56
C ILE A 202 -10.82 -1.60 16.11
N VAL A 203 -10.70 -2.90 16.36
CA VAL A 203 -11.82 -3.72 16.89
C VAL A 203 -12.25 -3.24 18.28
N GLN A 204 -11.29 -2.83 19.12
CA GLN A 204 -11.59 -2.31 20.45
C GLN A 204 -12.23 -0.92 20.36
N VAL A 205 -11.71 -0.04 19.50
CA VAL A 205 -12.32 1.27 19.21
C VAL A 205 -13.77 1.11 18.75
N ALA A 206 -14.04 0.17 17.84
CA ALA A 206 -15.36 -0.07 17.29
C ALA A 206 -16.38 -0.63 18.31
N PHE A 207 -15.96 -1.59 19.14
CA PHE A 207 -16.93 -2.43 19.86
C PHE A 207 -16.73 -2.49 21.39
N ALA A 208 -15.56 -2.10 21.91
CA ALA A 208 -15.31 -2.15 23.34
C ALA A 208 -15.79 -0.86 24.02
N LYS A 209 -16.75 -1.02 24.95
CA LYS A 209 -17.31 0.09 25.71
C LYS A 209 -16.22 0.90 26.42
N GLY A 210 -16.18 2.21 26.17
CA GLY A 210 -15.22 3.12 26.82
C GLY A 210 -13.85 3.20 26.16
N PHE A 211 -13.50 2.28 25.24
CA PHE A 211 -12.17 2.24 24.66
C PHE A 211 -11.89 3.47 23.80
N ALA A 212 -12.79 3.83 22.89
CA ALA A 212 -12.64 5.02 22.04
C ALA A 212 -12.55 6.31 22.86
N GLN A 213 -13.35 6.44 23.93
CA GLN A 213 -13.28 7.59 24.84
C GLN A 213 -11.91 7.67 25.51
N ASN A 214 -11.39 6.54 26.00
CA ASN A 214 -10.05 6.49 26.59
C ASN A 214 -8.97 6.81 25.56
N TRP A 215 -9.09 6.30 24.33
CA TRP A 215 -8.18 6.58 23.23
C TRP A 215 -8.11 8.09 22.94
N VAL A 216 -9.27 8.75 22.78
CA VAL A 216 -9.35 10.21 22.55
C VAL A 216 -8.78 11.00 23.74
N ASN A 217 -9.15 10.64 24.97
CA ASN A 217 -8.67 11.31 26.18
C ASN A 217 -7.16 11.13 26.43
N THR A 218 -6.56 10.08 25.85
CA THR A 218 -5.12 9.81 25.97
C THR A 218 -4.33 10.49 24.86
N TYR A 219 -4.78 10.41 23.61
CA TYR A 219 -3.94 10.72 22.45
C TYR A 219 -4.31 12.01 21.72
N VAL A 220 -5.54 12.53 21.91
CA VAL A 220 -6.03 13.69 21.15
C VAL A 220 -6.29 14.87 22.09
N LYS A 221 -7.18 14.70 23.07
CA LYS A 221 -7.63 15.77 23.95
C LYS A 221 -6.49 16.53 24.65
N PRO A 222 -5.45 15.87 25.21
CA PRO A 222 -4.36 16.57 25.90
C PRO A 222 -3.54 17.50 25.00
N TYR A 223 -3.60 17.30 23.68
CA TYR A 223 -2.78 18.01 22.71
C TYR A 223 -3.59 19.01 21.87
N LYS A 224 -4.91 19.12 22.09
CA LYS A 224 -5.84 19.86 21.20
C LYS A 224 -5.45 21.32 20.92
N THR A 225 -4.84 21.99 21.89
CA THR A 225 -4.46 23.41 21.79
C THR A 225 -3.02 23.62 21.31
N ILE A 226 -2.23 22.54 21.22
CA ILE A 226 -0.79 22.58 20.96
C ILE A 226 -0.45 21.94 19.61
N LEU A 227 -1.22 20.93 19.19
CA LEU A 227 -1.05 20.23 17.92
C LEU A 227 -2.21 20.53 16.97
N GLY A 228 -1.87 20.76 15.70
CA GLY A 228 -2.84 20.90 14.62
C GLY A 228 -3.26 19.53 14.08
N PHE A 229 -4.11 18.79 14.81
CA PHE A 229 -4.70 17.57 14.26
C PHE A 229 -5.67 17.92 13.14
N THR A 230 -5.38 17.48 11.93
CA THR A 230 -6.28 17.68 10.79
C THR A 230 -7.19 16.48 10.56
N MET A 231 -6.65 15.26 10.75
CA MET A 231 -7.37 14.03 10.49
C MET A 231 -6.96 12.92 11.44
N ILE A 232 -7.87 11.99 11.72
CA ILE A 232 -7.57 10.68 12.29
C ILE A 232 -7.81 9.62 11.21
N ALA A 233 -6.77 8.86 10.89
CA ALA A 233 -6.82 7.77 9.92
C ALA A 233 -7.03 6.44 10.65
N VAL A 234 -8.19 5.81 10.48
CA VAL A 234 -8.50 4.51 11.08
C VAL A 234 -7.85 3.41 10.26
N GLY A 235 -6.77 2.86 10.79
CA GLY A 235 -6.01 1.78 10.17
C GLY A 235 -5.04 2.21 9.07
N HIS A 236 -4.30 1.23 8.56
CA HIS A 236 -3.39 1.36 7.42
C HIS A 236 -3.21 0.01 6.71
N GLY A 237 -3.08 0.03 5.38
CA GLY A 237 -2.78 -1.17 4.59
C GLY A 237 -3.82 -2.30 4.70
N ILE A 238 -5.07 -1.97 5.02
CA ILE A 238 -6.16 -2.95 5.17
C ILE A 238 -6.73 -3.26 3.79
N SER A 239 -6.83 -4.55 3.47
CA SER A 239 -7.47 -4.98 2.22
C SER A 239 -8.98 -5.06 2.41
N PRO A 240 -9.78 -4.83 1.35
CA PRO A 240 -11.24 -4.82 1.46
C PRO A 240 -11.83 -6.19 1.84
N GLY A 241 -11.09 -7.28 1.61
CA GLY A 241 -11.48 -8.64 2.02
C GLY A 241 -10.98 -9.05 3.41
N ASP A 242 -10.24 -8.20 4.12
CA ASP A 242 -9.82 -8.49 5.49
C ASP A 242 -11.00 -8.31 6.45
N LYS A 243 -11.14 -9.21 7.43
CA LYS A 243 -12.17 -9.07 8.48
C LYS A 243 -12.07 -7.75 9.24
N LEU A 244 -10.88 -7.17 9.31
CA LEU A 244 -10.65 -5.88 9.95
C LEU A 244 -11.35 -4.73 9.21
N ALA A 245 -11.57 -4.85 7.89
CA ALA A 245 -12.27 -3.85 7.09
C ALA A 245 -13.71 -3.62 7.57
N GLU A 246 -14.38 -4.67 8.06
CA GLU A 246 -15.75 -4.60 8.62
C GLU A 246 -15.82 -3.71 9.88
N ALA A 247 -14.70 -3.49 10.58
CA ALA A 247 -14.64 -2.68 11.78
C ALA A 247 -14.30 -1.20 11.51
N LEU A 248 -13.95 -0.81 10.26
CA LEU A 248 -13.52 0.54 9.92
C LEU A 248 -14.62 1.58 10.14
N LEU A 249 -15.81 1.35 9.57
CA LEU A 249 -16.93 2.27 9.71
C LEU A 249 -17.41 2.37 11.18
N PRO A 250 -17.67 1.27 11.91
CA PRO A 250 -18.01 1.34 13.32
C PRO A 250 -16.97 2.09 14.16
N ALA A 251 -15.67 1.88 13.91
CA ALA A 251 -14.62 2.61 14.61
C ALA A 251 -14.67 4.12 14.34
N MET A 252 -14.86 4.55 13.09
CA MET A 252 -15.02 5.97 12.76
C MET A 252 -16.27 6.58 13.41
N GLN A 253 -17.41 5.88 13.39
CA GLN A 253 -18.64 6.36 14.03
C GLN A 253 -18.45 6.56 15.54
N VAL A 254 -17.88 5.58 16.24
CA VAL A 254 -17.64 5.67 17.68
C VAL A 254 -16.59 6.73 18.02
N LEU A 255 -15.53 6.89 17.20
CA LEU A 255 -14.55 7.96 17.38
C LEU A 255 -15.16 9.35 17.19
N LYS A 256 -16.07 9.52 16.23
CA LYS A 256 -16.78 10.79 16.02
C LYS A 256 -17.51 11.22 17.28
N ASP A 257 -18.28 10.32 17.87
CA ASP A 257 -19.00 10.57 19.10
C ASP A 257 -18.04 10.77 20.28
N ALA A 258 -16.95 10.01 20.35
CA ALA A 258 -15.95 10.15 21.40
C ALA A 258 -15.23 11.50 21.36
N LEU A 259 -14.91 12.02 20.17
CA LEU A 259 -14.32 13.36 19.99
C LEU A 259 -15.28 14.44 20.46
N TYR A 260 -16.53 14.45 19.96
CA TYR A 260 -17.55 15.43 20.34
C TYR A 260 -17.81 15.43 21.86
N ASN A 261 -17.97 14.24 22.46
CA ASN A 261 -18.23 14.11 23.90
C ASN A 261 -17.01 14.48 24.76
N ALA A 262 -15.80 14.26 24.26
CA ALA A 262 -14.59 14.67 24.96
C ALA A 262 -14.43 16.19 24.98
N ASP A 263 -14.73 16.83 23.85
CA ASP A 263 -14.74 18.28 23.66
C ASP A 263 -15.38 18.65 22.29
N PRO A 264 -16.43 19.48 22.23
CA PRO A 264 -17.10 19.80 20.95
C PRO A 264 -16.18 20.33 19.85
N ASP A 265 -15.12 21.07 20.20
CA ASP A 265 -14.15 21.63 19.24
C ASP A 265 -13.38 20.53 18.50
N LEU A 266 -13.21 19.35 19.10
CA LEU A 266 -12.53 18.21 18.48
C LEU A 266 -13.31 17.61 17.31
N SER A 267 -14.59 17.98 17.15
CA SER A 267 -15.41 17.56 16.00
C SER A 267 -14.95 18.17 14.68
N ALA A 268 -14.07 19.18 14.72
CA ALA A 268 -13.40 19.71 13.54
C ALA A 268 -12.34 18.77 12.95
N ILE A 269 -11.92 17.73 13.70
CA ILE A 269 -10.96 16.74 13.22
C ILE A 269 -11.68 15.75 12.29
N TYR A 270 -11.23 15.67 11.04
CA TYR A 270 -11.77 14.75 10.05
C TYR A 270 -11.44 13.29 10.39
N LEU A 271 -12.40 12.39 10.20
CA LEU A 271 -12.21 10.94 10.33
C LEU A 271 -12.18 10.29 8.95
N THR A 272 -11.24 9.38 8.73
CA THR A 272 -11.07 8.73 7.42
C THR A 272 -10.37 7.40 7.59
N THR A 273 -10.31 6.60 6.53
CA THR A 273 -9.49 5.39 6.45
C THR A 273 -8.72 5.39 5.12
N PRO A 274 -7.47 4.90 5.10
CA PRO A 274 -6.69 4.84 3.86
C PRO A 274 -7.08 3.64 2.99
N PHE A 275 -7.46 3.91 1.74
CA PHE A 275 -7.65 2.90 0.71
C PHE A 275 -6.38 2.69 -0.12
N GLN A 276 -6.18 1.46 -0.57
CA GLN A 276 -5.13 1.09 -1.52
C GLN A 276 -5.76 0.77 -2.88
N LEU A 277 -4.95 0.69 -3.94
CA LEU A 277 -5.45 0.44 -5.29
C LEU A 277 -6.29 -0.85 -5.43
N ASN A 278 -6.05 -1.87 -4.58
CA ASN A 278 -6.80 -3.13 -4.54
C ASN A 278 -8.25 -3.01 -4.02
N TRP A 279 -8.67 -1.81 -3.59
CA TRP A 279 -10.07 -1.50 -3.32
C TRP A 279 -10.88 -1.29 -4.61
N LEU A 280 -10.19 -1.02 -5.72
CA LEU A 280 -10.76 -0.94 -7.06
C LEU A 280 -10.64 -2.29 -7.78
N SER A 281 -11.71 -2.71 -8.45
CA SER A 281 -11.64 -3.83 -9.42
C SER A 281 -11.13 -3.37 -10.78
N GLN A 282 -11.37 -2.11 -11.11
CA GLN A 282 -10.91 -1.46 -12.33
C GLN A 282 -10.41 -0.07 -12.00
N SER A 283 -9.25 0.31 -12.54
CA SER A 283 -8.64 1.63 -12.40
C SER A 283 -8.17 2.22 -13.72
N TYR A 284 -8.34 1.49 -14.83
CA TYR A 284 -7.95 1.92 -16.17
C TYR A 284 -9.06 1.64 -17.21
N PRO A 285 -9.34 2.61 -18.11
CA PRO A 285 -8.91 4.01 -18.01
C PRO A 285 -9.49 4.67 -16.74
N PRO A 286 -8.99 5.82 -16.28
CA PRO A 286 -9.43 6.43 -15.01
C PRO A 286 -10.95 6.59 -14.88
N SER A 287 -11.66 6.97 -15.93
CA SER A 287 -13.14 7.05 -15.97
C SER A 287 -13.83 5.70 -15.72
N ALA A 288 -13.16 4.60 -16.03
CA ALA A 288 -13.63 3.24 -15.76
C ALA A 288 -13.38 2.79 -14.31
N GLY A 289 -12.73 3.63 -13.49
CA GLY A 289 -12.53 3.44 -12.06
C GLY A 289 -13.78 2.93 -11.35
N THR A 290 -13.73 1.74 -10.74
CA THR A 290 -14.88 1.09 -10.09
C THR A 290 -14.40 0.30 -8.86
N PHE A 291 -15.06 0.48 -7.72
CA PHE A 291 -14.82 -0.34 -6.52
C PHE A 291 -15.06 -1.82 -6.83
N ASP A 292 -14.37 -2.73 -6.13
CA ASP A 292 -14.63 -4.16 -6.33
C ASP A 292 -16.05 -4.52 -5.85
N PRO A 293 -16.93 -5.00 -6.75
CA PRO A 293 -18.32 -5.32 -6.41
C PRO A 293 -18.45 -6.32 -5.24
N LYS A 294 -17.46 -7.18 -5.04
CA LYS A 294 -17.45 -8.17 -3.94
C LYS A 294 -17.45 -7.52 -2.56
N PHE A 295 -16.93 -6.30 -2.45
CA PHE A 295 -16.73 -5.62 -1.18
C PHE A 295 -17.61 -4.36 -1.05
N LEU A 296 -18.54 -4.11 -1.98
CA LEU A 296 -19.39 -2.92 -1.96
C LEU A 296 -20.21 -2.77 -0.67
N LEU A 297 -20.64 -3.87 -0.05
CA LEU A 297 -21.34 -3.84 1.25
C LEU A 297 -20.48 -3.27 2.38
N THR A 298 -19.16 -3.33 2.26
CA THR A 298 -18.20 -2.73 3.20
C THR A 298 -17.81 -1.32 2.73
N ILE A 299 -17.57 -1.13 1.43
CA ILE A 299 -17.02 0.10 0.85
C ILE A 299 -18.04 1.24 0.83
N GLN A 300 -19.25 0.99 0.31
CA GLN A 300 -20.23 2.04 0.09
C GLN A 300 -20.62 2.76 1.39
N PRO A 301 -20.93 2.06 2.51
CA PRO A 301 -21.21 2.73 3.78
C PRO A 301 -20.04 3.57 4.32
N ILE A 302 -18.80 3.18 4.04
CA ILE A 302 -17.61 3.96 4.42
C ILE A 302 -17.60 5.29 3.66
N VAL A 303 -17.72 5.29 2.34
CA VAL A 303 -17.63 6.53 1.56
C VAL A 303 -18.86 7.43 1.73
N GLU A 304 -20.04 6.87 1.98
CA GLU A 304 -21.24 7.64 2.34
C GLU A 304 -21.07 8.35 3.70
N PHE A 305 -20.47 7.66 4.68
CA PHE A 305 -20.11 8.29 5.96
C PHE A 305 -19.14 9.45 5.77
N LEU A 306 -18.13 9.29 4.91
CA LEU A 306 -17.19 10.36 4.58
C LEU A 306 -17.92 11.55 3.93
N GLU A 307 -18.81 11.30 2.98
CA GLU A 307 -19.57 12.39 2.33
C GLU A 307 -20.36 13.23 3.32
N GLN A 308 -20.96 12.60 4.33
CA GLN A 308 -21.81 13.27 5.31
C GLN A 308 -21.05 13.98 6.43
N HIS A 309 -19.85 13.52 6.78
CA HIS A 309 -19.19 13.92 8.03
C HIS A 309 -17.73 14.32 7.89
N SER A 310 -17.05 13.84 6.86
CA SER A 310 -15.61 13.99 6.70
C SER A 310 -15.22 13.74 5.24
N PRO A 311 -15.41 14.74 4.35
CA PRO A 311 -15.46 14.52 2.89
C PRO A 311 -14.05 14.38 2.27
N PHE A 312 -13.20 13.56 2.89
CA PHE A 312 -11.84 13.25 2.49
C PHE A 312 -11.60 11.76 2.61
N LEU A 313 -11.31 11.10 1.49
CA LEU A 313 -10.80 9.74 1.46
C LEU A 313 -9.27 9.78 1.36
N LEU A 314 -8.59 9.09 2.26
CA LEU A 314 -7.15 8.87 2.14
C LEU A 314 -6.90 7.72 1.16
N CYS A 315 -5.94 7.88 0.27
CA CYS A 315 -5.50 6.84 -0.65
C CYS A 315 -3.98 6.70 -0.64
N ASP A 316 -3.50 5.48 -0.43
CA ASP A 316 -2.10 5.12 -0.57
C ASP A 316 -1.84 4.75 -2.05
N LEU A 317 -1.35 5.74 -2.82
CA LEU A 317 -1.23 5.65 -4.28
C LEU A 317 0.23 5.61 -4.71
N TYR A 318 0.63 4.50 -5.35
CA TYR A 318 2.00 4.27 -5.78
C TYR A 318 2.06 4.01 -7.29
N PRO A 319 2.33 5.05 -8.10
CA PRO A 319 2.65 4.89 -9.52
C PRO A 319 3.72 3.84 -9.78
N TYR A 320 4.72 3.70 -8.88
CA TYR A 320 5.72 2.63 -8.95
C TYR A 320 5.08 1.23 -9.06
N TYR A 321 4.17 0.88 -8.14
CA TYR A 321 3.53 -0.44 -8.14
C TYR A 321 2.56 -0.60 -9.30
N ALA A 322 1.79 0.45 -9.62
CA ALA A 322 0.86 0.44 -10.75
C ALA A 322 1.59 0.24 -12.09
N TYR A 323 2.75 0.88 -12.26
CA TYR A 323 3.61 0.71 -13.42
C TYR A 323 4.27 -0.66 -13.45
N LYS A 324 5.03 -1.03 -12.40
CA LYS A 324 5.79 -2.29 -12.33
C LYS A 324 4.92 -3.54 -12.52
N ASN A 325 3.71 -3.53 -11.96
CA ASN A 325 2.82 -4.69 -12.01
C ASN A 325 1.95 -4.72 -13.28
N ASN A 326 2.02 -3.69 -14.13
CA ASN A 326 1.32 -3.70 -15.41
C ASN A 326 2.05 -4.68 -16.36
N PRO A 327 1.38 -5.70 -16.92
CA PRO A 327 2.01 -6.63 -17.86
C PRO A 327 2.67 -5.94 -19.06
N ASP A 328 2.14 -4.80 -19.48
CA ASP A 328 2.57 -4.02 -20.64
C ASP A 328 3.41 -2.80 -20.25
N TYR A 329 3.95 -2.74 -19.02
CA TYR A 329 4.70 -1.58 -18.54
C TYR A 329 5.83 -1.13 -19.49
N LYS A 330 6.42 -2.07 -20.25
CA LYS A 330 7.48 -1.79 -21.22
C LYS A 330 7.03 -0.90 -22.39
N ASN A 331 5.73 -0.86 -22.66
CA ASN A 331 5.14 -0.02 -23.71
C ASN A 331 4.56 1.29 -23.15
N ILE A 332 4.57 1.47 -21.82
CA ILE A 332 4.13 2.68 -21.15
C ILE A 332 5.38 3.50 -20.85
N SER A 333 5.37 4.80 -21.16
CA SER A 333 6.52 5.65 -20.85
C SER A 333 6.79 5.68 -19.34
N LEU A 334 8.04 5.44 -18.93
CA LEU A 334 8.45 5.60 -17.53
C LEU A 334 8.23 7.04 -17.05
N ASP A 335 8.34 8.03 -17.93
CA ASP A 335 8.08 9.44 -17.61
C ASP A 335 6.63 9.68 -17.16
N TYR A 336 5.68 8.85 -17.61
CA TYR A 336 4.30 8.90 -17.15
C TYR A 336 4.20 8.49 -15.66
N ALA A 337 4.91 7.44 -15.27
CA ALA A 337 4.95 6.97 -13.88
C ALA A 337 5.78 7.88 -12.98
N LEU A 338 6.82 8.52 -13.53
CA LEU A 338 7.70 9.45 -12.82
C LEU A 338 7.16 10.88 -12.71
N LEU A 339 5.97 11.17 -13.26
CA LEU A 339 5.37 12.51 -13.32
C LEU A 339 6.24 13.51 -14.11
N SER A 340 7.03 13.01 -15.06
CA SER A 340 7.96 13.81 -15.88
C SER A 340 7.39 14.15 -17.27
N SER A 341 6.37 13.43 -17.75
CA SER A 341 5.83 13.65 -19.09
C SER A 341 5.09 14.98 -19.19
N SER A 342 5.36 15.72 -20.26
CA SER A 342 4.57 16.89 -20.69
C SER A 342 3.52 16.53 -21.75
N ASN A 343 3.62 15.33 -22.32
CA ASN A 343 2.68 14.82 -23.32
C ASN A 343 1.55 14.08 -22.63
N VAL A 344 0.35 14.12 -23.23
CA VAL A 344 -0.74 13.24 -22.85
C VAL A 344 -0.36 11.81 -23.22
N ILE A 345 -0.29 10.92 -22.22
CA ILE A 345 0.08 9.51 -22.40
C ILE A 345 -1.18 8.63 -22.39
N VAL A 346 -2.16 8.98 -21.56
CA VAL A 346 -3.47 8.30 -21.53
C VAL A 346 -4.54 9.28 -21.95
N GLN A 347 -5.23 8.96 -23.04
CA GLN A 347 -6.44 9.66 -23.47
C GLN A 347 -7.66 8.85 -23.04
N ASP A 348 -8.54 9.46 -22.26
CA ASP A 348 -9.72 8.84 -21.65
C ASP A 348 -10.96 9.69 -22.00
N GLY A 349 -11.59 9.36 -23.13
CA GLY A 349 -12.61 10.21 -23.72
C GLY A 349 -12.06 11.60 -24.03
N GLY A 350 -12.67 12.64 -23.45
CA GLY A 350 -12.21 14.03 -23.57
C GLY A 350 -11.05 14.42 -22.64
N THR A 351 -10.67 13.55 -21.69
CA THR A 351 -9.70 13.86 -20.64
C THR A 351 -8.33 13.25 -20.95
N GLY A 352 -7.28 14.07 -20.95
CA GLY A 352 -5.90 13.62 -21.14
C GLY A 352 -5.13 13.59 -19.83
N TYR A 353 -4.37 12.53 -19.59
CA TYR A 353 -3.49 12.37 -18.44
C TYR A 353 -2.03 12.40 -18.88
N THR A 354 -1.27 13.31 -18.27
CA THR A 354 0.18 13.45 -18.48
C THR A 354 0.99 12.66 -17.45
N ASN A 355 0.39 12.26 -16.34
CA ASN A 355 1.06 11.48 -15.29
C ASN A 355 0.14 10.46 -14.64
N MET A 356 0.73 9.38 -14.15
CA MET A 356 0.01 8.23 -13.59
C MET A 356 -0.68 8.53 -12.27
N LEU A 357 -0.11 9.40 -11.43
CA LEU A 357 -0.70 9.74 -10.13
C LEU A 357 -2.08 10.40 -10.31
N ASP A 358 -2.21 11.30 -11.28
CA ASP A 358 -3.50 11.90 -11.64
C ASP A 358 -4.54 10.88 -12.09
N GLY A 359 -4.13 9.92 -12.93
CA GLY A 359 -5.01 8.85 -13.36
C GLY A 359 -5.48 7.97 -12.19
N LEU A 360 -4.62 7.70 -11.22
CA LEU A 360 -4.98 6.92 -10.02
C LEU A 360 -5.94 7.69 -9.11
N ILE A 361 -5.73 9.00 -8.92
CA ILE A 361 -6.66 9.86 -8.16
C ILE A 361 -8.03 9.84 -8.82
N ASP A 362 -8.09 10.08 -10.13
CA ASP A 362 -9.34 10.17 -10.88
C ASP A 362 -10.06 8.81 -11.01
N ALA A 363 -9.33 7.70 -10.92
CA ALA A 363 -9.93 6.37 -10.82
C ALA A 363 -10.73 6.18 -9.52
N PHE A 364 -10.23 6.65 -8.38
CA PHE A 364 -10.99 6.62 -7.13
C PHE A 364 -12.18 7.58 -7.16
N MET A 365 -12.01 8.78 -7.71
CA MET A 365 -13.13 9.72 -7.89
C MET A 365 -14.22 9.12 -8.77
N SER A 366 -13.86 8.51 -9.90
CA SER A 366 -14.83 7.85 -10.79
C SER A 366 -15.51 6.66 -10.12
N ALA A 367 -14.80 5.92 -9.26
CA ALA A 367 -15.38 4.81 -8.50
C ALA A 367 -16.45 5.27 -7.50
N MET A 368 -16.20 6.39 -6.79
CA MET A 368 -17.16 6.99 -5.87
C MET A 368 -18.39 7.53 -6.62
N GLU A 369 -18.19 8.24 -7.73
CA GLU A 369 -19.31 8.77 -8.53
C GLU A 369 -20.26 7.68 -9.02
N LYS A 370 -19.74 6.52 -9.41
CA LYS A 370 -20.57 5.38 -9.88
C LYS A 370 -21.46 4.78 -8.80
N ILE A 371 -21.13 4.97 -7.54
CA ILE A 371 -21.97 4.57 -6.41
C ILE A 371 -22.72 5.76 -5.79
N GLY A 372 -22.78 6.89 -6.50
CA GLY A 372 -23.57 8.06 -6.13
C GLY A 372 -22.88 9.05 -5.18
N VAL A 373 -21.62 8.81 -4.80
CA VAL A 373 -20.85 9.67 -3.88
C VAL A 373 -19.99 10.63 -4.70
N THR A 374 -20.23 11.93 -4.58
CA THR A 374 -19.62 12.94 -5.47
C THR A 374 -18.86 14.04 -4.74
N ASN A 375 -19.12 14.23 -3.44
CA ASN A 375 -18.51 15.32 -2.67
C ASN A 375 -17.30 14.92 -1.83
N VAL A 376 -16.86 13.65 -1.91
CA VAL A 376 -15.66 13.15 -1.22
C VAL A 376 -14.41 13.45 -2.05
N LYS A 377 -13.45 14.15 -1.45
CA LYS A 377 -12.17 14.51 -2.06
C LYS A 377 -11.13 13.42 -1.80
N VAL A 378 -10.22 13.18 -2.75
CA VAL A 378 -9.13 12.21 -2.60
C VAL A 378 -7.84 12.90 -2.15
N TYR A 379 -7.31 12.47 -1.01
CA TYR A 379 -6.00 12.85 -0.48
C TYR A 379 -5.04 11.68 -0.62
N VAL A 380 -3.82 11.96 -1.10
CA VAL A 380 -2.80 10.92 -1.26
C VAL A 380 -2.05 10.79 0.06
N SER A 381 -2.42 9.80 0.85
CA SER A 381 -1.89 9.59 2.20
C SER A 381 -0.54 8.89 2.22
N GLU A 382 -0.16 8.27 1.11
CA GLU A 382 1.16 7.72 0.83
C GLU A 382 1.44 7.76 -0.66
N THR A 383 2.63 8.19 -1.02
CA THR A 383 3.20 7.95 -2.34
C THR A 383 4.71 8.02 -2.29
N GLY A 384 5.39 7.24 -3.12
CA GLY A 384 6.84 7.23 -3.15
C GLY A 384 7.39 6.30 -4.22
N TRP A 385 8.71 6.25 -4.28
CA TRP A 385 9.43 5.41 -5.22
C TRP A 385 10.65 4.77 -4.51
N PRO A 386 10.81 3.44 -4.57
CA PRO A 386 11.83 2.77 -3.77
C PRO A 386 13.22 2.84 -4.41
N ILE A 387 14.23 2.59 -3.57
CA ILE A 387 15.62 2.35 -3.98
C ILE A 387 16.06 0.92 -3.62
N SER A 388 16.27 0.05 -4.60
CA SER A 388 16.72 -1.33 -4.37
C SER A 388 17.87 -1.68 -5.32
N PRO A 389 19.07 -2.00 -4.81
CA PRO A 389 20.18 -2.44 -5.65
C PRO A 389 19.77 -3.60 -6.58
N GLY A 390 20.11 -3.51 -7.86
CA GLY A 390 19.83 -4.54 -8.86
C GLY A 390 18.39 -4.58 -9.40
N ILE A 391 17.51 -3.67 -8.97
CA ILE A 391 16.15 -3.54 -9.52
C ILE A 391 16.11 -2.32 -10.44
N GLU A 392 15.93 -2.55 -11.73
CA GLU A 392 16.01 -1.54 -12.81
C GLU A 392 15.12 -0.31 -12.57
N LEU A 393 13.89 -0.52 -12.07
CA LEU A 393 12.96 0.57 -11.79
C LEU A 393 13.26 1.30 -10.48
N ALA A 394 13.87 0.63 -9.50
CA ALA A 394 14.04 1.15 -8.14
C ALA A 394 15.46 1.74 -7.94
N THR A 395 15.79 2.75 -8.73
CA THR A 395 17.10 3.44 -8.65
C THR A 395 17.01 4.74 -7.85
N PRO A 396 18.12 5.22 -7.27
CA PRO A 396 18.17 6.54 -6.65
C PRO A 396 17.71 7.66 -7.59
N GLN A 397 18.08 7.61 -8.88
CA GLN A 397 17.72 8.61 -9.87
C GLN A 397 16.21 8.67 -10.14
N ASN A 398 15.56 7.50 -10.27
CA ASN A 398 14.12 7.44 -10.46
C ASN A 398 13.39 7.92 -9.20
N ALA A 399 13.89 7.55 -8.01
CA ALA A 399 13.32 7.99 -6.76
C ALA A 399 13.42 9.51 -6.57
N GLU A 400 14.59 10.09 -6.83
CA GLU A 400 14.82 11.54 -6.82
C GLU A 400 13.87 12.25 -7.80
N THR A 401 13.79 11.77 -9.04
CA THR A 401 12.93 12.34 -10.08
C THR A 401 11.47 12.33 -9.66
N TYR A 402 10.96 11.19 -9.19
CA TYR A 402 9.58 11.05 -8.74
C TYR A 402 9.27 12.02 -7.59
N ILE A 403 10.11 12.05 -6.56
CA ILE A 403 9.90 12.90 -5.38
C ILE A 403 10.00 14.39 -5.73
N ALA A 404 10.96 14.79 -6.56
CA ALA A 404 11.07 16.17 -7.05
C ALA A 404 9.81 16.62 -7.81
N ASN A 405 9.26 15.74 -8.65
CA ASN A 405 8.02 16.03 -9.38
C ASN A 405 6.79 16.07 -8.48
N VAL A 406 6.71 15.23 -7.45
CA VAL A 406 5.67 15.33 -6.41
C VAL A 406 5.76 16.66 -5.66
N PHE A 407 6.96 17.12 -5.30
CA PHE A 407 7.13 18.45 -4.69
C PHE A 407 6.73 19.58 -5.64
N LYS A 408 7.11 19.50 -6.92
CA LYS A 408 6.70 20.48 -7.95
C LYS A 408 5.17 20.54 -8.06
N ARG A 409 4.52 19.39 -8.07
CA ARG A 409 3.06 19.25 -8.10
C ARG A 409 2.40 19.91 -6.87
N LEU A 410 2.90 19.63 -5.67
CA LEU A 410 2.40 20.21 -4.42
C LEU A 410 2.54 21.74 -4.40
N LYS A 411 3.72 22.25 -4.78
CA LYS A 411 3.98 23.70 -4.85
C LYS A 411 3.08 24.42 -5.85
N ALA A 412 2.75 23.76 -6.95
CA ALA A 412 1.84 24.29 -7.98
C ALA A 412 0.36 24.22 -7.57
N ALA A 413 0.04 23.61 -6.41
CA ALA A 413 -1.33 23.28 -6.02
C ALA A 413 -2.10 22.62 -7.19
N ALA A 414 -1.44 21.65 -7.86
CA ALA A 414 -2.00 21.03 -9.03
C ALA A 414 -3.17 20.11 -8.69
N LYS A 415 -4.15 20.08 -9.59
CA LYS A 415 -5.34 19.23 -9.53
C LYS A 415 -5.16 18.07 -10.51
N SER A 416 -5.79 16.95 -10.22
CA SER A 416 -6.00 15.94 -11.26
C SER A 416 -7.05 16.45 -12.26
N PRO A 417 -7.05 15.95 -13.51
CA PRO A 417 -7.95 16.44 -14.55
C PRO A 417 -9.44 16.45 -14.17
N LYS A 418 -9.92 15.47 -13.39
CA LYS A 418 -11.31 15.39 -12.92
C LYS A 418 -11.59 16.23 -11.67
N SER A 419 -10.57 16.51 -10.86
CA SER A 419 -10.75 17.18 -9.57
C SER A 419 -10.88 18.69 -9.71
N GLN A 420 -11.89 19.25 -9.05
CA GLN A 420 -12.02 20.70 -8.87
C GLN A 420 -11.05 21.25 -7.82
N TRP A 421 -10.44 20.38 -7.01
CA TRP A 421 -9.58 20.74 -5.89
C TRP A 421 -8.21 20.07 -6.02
N PRO A 422 -7.16 20.73 -5.54
CA PRO A 422 -5.84 20.10 -5.54
C PRO A 422 -5.77 19.02 -4.46
N SER A 423 -4.98 17.98 -4.67
CA SER A 423 -4.85 16.89 -3.68
C SER A 423 -3.69 17.17 -2.73
N GLN A 424 -3.92 17.07 -1.42
CA GLN A 424 -2.84 16.97 -0.45
C GLN A 424 -2.12 15.62 -0.65
N ILE A 425 -0.78 15.62 -0.58
CA ILE A 425 0.06 14.44 -0.77
C ILE A 425 1.00 14.28 0.43
N PHE A 426 1.21 13.04 0.88
CA PHE A 426 2.19 12.64 1.88
C PHE A 426 3.21 11.69 1.25
N ILE A 427 4.48 12.07 1.33
CA ILE A 427 5.58 11.27 0.80
C ILE A 427 5.88 10.11 1.74
N TYR A 428 5.82 8.90 1.19
CA TYR A 428 6.25 7.68 1.84
C TYR A 428 7.70 7.38 1.44
N ASN A 429 8.67 7.40 2.36
CA ASN A 429 8.57 7.64 3.81
C ASN A 429 9.82 8.36 4.32
N LEU A 430 9.77 8.97 5.51
CA LEU A 430 10.89 9.78 6.01
C LEU A 430 12.22 9.00 6.09
N PHE A 431 12.20 7.77 6.59
CA PHE A 431 13.41 6.93 6.72
C PHE A 431 13.24 5.55 6.08
N LEU A 432 14.36 4.95 5.66
CA LEU A 432 14.43 3.51 5.36
C LEU A 432 14.01 2.66 6.57
N GLN A 433 13.30 1.56 6.31
CA GLN A 433 12.63 0.77 7.34
C GLN A 433 13.25 -0.64 7.45
N ASN A 434 14.33 -0.80 8.21
CA ASN A 434 15.13 -2.03 8.21
C ASN A 434 14.41 -3.31 8.72
N LYS A 435 13.23 -3.18 9.35
CA LYS A 435 12.38 -4.30 9.74
C LYS A 435 11.21 -4.55 8.78
N ALA A 436 10.94 -3.64 7.83
CA ALA A 436 9.90 -3.85 6.82
C ALA A 436 10.29 -4.97 5.85
N VAL A 437 9.30 -5.71 5.34
CA VAL A 437 9.52 -6.85 4.42
C VAL A 437 9.54 -6.38 2.97
N GLY A 438 10.36 -7.01 2.13
CA GLY A 438 10.40 -6.73 0.69
C GLY A 438 10.82 -5.29 0.37
N GLU A 439 10.24 -4.71 -0.69
CA GLU A 439 10.58 -3.37 -1.18
C GLU A 439 10.12 -2.24 -0.25
N GLN A 440 9.22 -2.50 0.70
CA GLN A 440 8.72 -1.51 1.66
C GLN A 440 9.83 -0.91 2.54
N ARG A 441 10.95 -1.62 2.72
CA ARG A 441 12.12 -1.12 3.46
C ARG A 441 12.88 0.02 2.76
N ASN A 442 12.60 0.24 1.47
CA ASN A 442 13.44 0.99 0.54
C ASN A 442 12.88 2.34 0.09
N PHE A 443 11.84 2.87 0.73
CA PHE A 443 11.16 4.13 0.34
C PHE A 443 11.67 5.39 1.06
N GLY A 444 12.79 5.30 1.79
CA GLY A 444 13.28 6.41 2.61
C GLY A 444 13.67 7.66 1.81
N LEU A 445 13.34 8.85 2.33
CA LEU A 445 13.98 10.11 1.94
C LEU A 445 15.40 10.23 2.55
N PHE A 446 15.54 9.72 3.78
CA PHE A 446 16.76 9.75 4.57
C PHE A 446 17.17 8.35 5.02
N TYR A 447 18.47 8.16 5.18
CA TYR A 447 18.99 7.08 6.00
C TYR A 447 18.64 7.32 7.48
N PRO A 448 18.59 6.28 8.33
CA PRO A 448 18.36 6.46 9.76
C PRO A 448 19.41 7.32 10.47
N ASN A 449 20.59 7.55 9.87
CA ASN A 449 21.58 8.51 10.36
C ASN A 449 21.31 9.97 9.92
N LYS A 450 20.10 10.26 9.40
CA LYS A 450 19.62 11.57 8.93
C LYS A 450 20.28 12.10 7.65
N LYS A 451 21.19 11.36 7.03
CA LYS A 451 21.75 11.74 5.71
C LYS A 451 20.69 11.53 4.61
N PRO A 452 20.55 12.47 3.65
CA PRO A 452 19.66 12.30 2.51
C PRO A 452 20.13 11.14 1.63
N ILE A 453 19.20 10.44 0.99
CA ILE A 453 19.49 9.34 0.06
C ILE A 453 19.78 9.88 -1.35
N TYR A 454 19.01 10.88 -1.76
CA TYR A 454 19.12 11.59 -3.03
C TYR A 454 19.12 13.10 -2.75
N TYR A 455 19.67 13.88 -3.68
CA TYR A 455 20.06 15.27 -3.44
C TYR A 455 18.99 16.30 -3.78
#